data_AF-A0A1E3V9K4-F1
#
_entry.id   AF-A0A1E3V9K4-F1
#
_cell.length_a   1.000
_cell.length_b   1.000
_cell.length_c   1.000
_cell.angle_alpha   90.00
_cell.angle_beta   90.00
_cell.angle_gamma   90.00
#
_symmetry.space_group_name_H-M   'P 1'
#
loop_
_entity.id
_entity.type
_entity.pdbx_description
1 polymer ?
#
loop_
_entity_poly.entity_id
_entity_poly.type
_entity_poly.pdbx_seq_one_letter_code
_entity_poly.pdbx_strand_id
1 'polypeptide(L)'
;MGIDTRAALARCASALLSSIVAAGLLSADAAAADGTPAKELFGAKALPTQSEPSSYGFYSKGCLAGGIAIPTDGPTWQAMRLSRNRRWGHPAMIALIERLSHDAADNIGWPGLLLGDISQPRGGPMLSGHASHQIGLDADIWLTPMPKKTLSYQERETISATSMLDKSKFLTIDPAAWTPAHARLIMLAASYPEVERIFVNPAIKKKLCDSWKGDRSALGKVRPIYGHDYHFHVRIKCPGDSKGCKDQAAVPAGDGCDKSLAWWFTDEPWAKPTEKPVKPVKPKFTTLADLPKTCALVLNGPAPASELQATYGTAYRAVAAVPAAATSIEAAIGAAEEAPLANIPVPLPRPALQ
;
A
#
# COMPACT_ATOMS: atom_id res chain seq x y z
N MET A 1 48.53 -50.27 52.16
CA MET A 1 48.41 -49.80 50.77
C MET A 1 47.11 -50.38 50.24
N GLY A 2 46.02 -49.67 49.99
CA GLY A 2 45.81 -48.27 49.64
C GLY A 2 44.78 -48.27 48.51
N ILE A 3 43.50 -48.10 48.87
CA ILE A 3 42.36 -47.41 48.19
C ILE A 3 42.45 -47.32 46.64
N ASP A 4 41.45 -47.74 45.85
CA ASP A 4 40.35 -46.83 45.49
C ASP A 4 39.09 -47.51 44.91
N THR A 5 38.03 -47.51 45.72
CA THR A 5 36.64 -47.78 45.35
C THR A 5 35.97 -46.51 44.82
N ARG A 6 36.43 -46.01 43.68
CA ARG A 6 35.82 -44.86 42.98
C ARG A 6 35.68 -45.12 41.47
N ALA A 7 34.91 -46.13 41.09
CA ALA A 7 34.55 -46.35 39.70
C ALA A 7 33.13 -46.91 39.50
N ALA A 8 32.23 -46.76 40.49
CA ALA A 8 30.86 -47.30 40.43
C ALA A 8 29.75 -46.25 40.58
N LEU A 9 30.08 -44.95 40.52
CA LEU A 9 29.12 -43.85 40.64
C LEU A 9 29.42 -42.75 39.60
N ALA A 10 29.44 -43.10 38.32
CA ALA A 10 29.57 -42.11 37.24
C ALA A 10 28.94 -42.55 35.91
N ARG A 11 27.91 -43.43 35.95
CA ARG A 11 27.19 -43.88 34.75
C ARG A 11 25.72 -44.15 35.04
N CYS A 12 24.99 -43.18 35.60
CA CYS A 12 23.52 -43.17 35.64
C CYS A 12 22.93 -41.75 35.65
N ALA A 13 23.67 -40.76 35.13
CA ALA A 13 23.20 -39.37 35.03
C ALA A 13 23.12 -38.88 33.57
N SER A 14 22.71 -39.76 32.66
CA SER A 14 22.51 -39.40 31.25
C SER A 14 21.34 -40.19 30.66
N ALA A 15 20.14 -39.99 31.21
CA ALA A 15 18.91 -40.54 30.62
C ALA A 15 17.64 -39.72 30.97
N LEU A 16 17.76 -38.43 31.33
CA LEU A 16 16.60 -37.61 31.75
C LEU A 16 16.68 -36.14 31.29
N LEU A 17 17.20 -35.87 30.10
CA LEU A 17 17.14 -34.54 29.47
C LEU A 17 16.90 -34.63 27.95
N SER A 18 15.89 -35.39 27.54
CA SER A 18 15.46 -35.44 26.14
C SER A 18 13.93 -35.43 26.02
N SER A 19 13.26 -34.51 26.72
CA SER A 19 11.79 -34.36 26.61
C SER A 19 11.26 -32.93 26.78
N ILE A 20 12.03 -31.87 26.52
CA ILE A 20 11.51 -30.48 26.55
C ILE A 20 12.14 -29.61 25.45
N VAL A 21 12.00 -29.98 24.17
CA VAL A 21 12.18 -29.03 23.05
C VAL A 21 11.23 -29.35 21.87
N ALA A 22 9.98 -29.74 22.17
CA ALA A 22 8.99 -30.03 21.13
C ALA A 22 7.64 -29.30 21.32
N ALA A 23 7.57 -28.31 22.22
CA ALA A 23 6.32 -27.58 22.53
C ALA A 23 6.32 -26.11 22.06
N GLY A 24 7.33 -25.66 21.30
CA GLY A 24 7.47 -24.24 20.92
C GLY A 24 6.96 -23.85 19.53
N LEU A 25 6.54 -24.80 18.69
CA LEU A 25 6.23 -24.54 17.27
C LEU A 25 4.74 -24.62 16.91
N LEU A 26 3.83 -24.71 17.89
CA LEU A 26 2.38 -24.87 17.64
C LEU A 26 1.51 -23.66 18.02
N SER A 27 2.10 -22.49 18.32
CA SER A 27 1.30 -21.31 18.72
C SER A 27 0.92 -20.38 17.57
N ALA A 28 1.22 -20.71 16.31
CA ALA A 28 0.81 -19.89 15.16
C ALA A 28 -0.70 -19.98 14.87
N ASP A 29 -1.39 -21.02 15.33
CA ASP A 29 -2.84 -21.22 15.10
C ASP A 29 -3.74 -20.43 16.07
N ALA A 30 -3.23 -19.97 17.22
CA ALA A 30 -4.07 -19.33 18.23
C ALA A 30 -4.55 -17.91 17.84
N ALA A 31 -3.87 -17.24 16.89
CA ALA A 31 -4.25 -15.90 16.43
C ALA A 31 -5.34 -15.91 15.35
N ALA A 32 -5.67 -17.06 14.77
CA ALA A 32 -6.66 -17.18 13.69
C ALA A 32 -8.10 -17.41 14.18
N ALA A 33 -8.30 -17.62 15.48
CA ALA A 33 -9.59 -18.01 16.07
C ALA A 33 -10.45 -16.83 16.55
N ASP A 34 -9.93 -15.61 16.59
CA ASP A 34 -10.68 -14.44 17.04
C ASP A 34 -11.30 -13.72 15.83
N GLY A 35 -12.61 -13.48 15.84
CA GLY A 35 -13.37 -12.86 14.76
C GLY A 35 -13.02 -11.38 14.48
N THR A 36 -11.88 -10.93 14.99
CA THR A 36 -11.33 -9.59 14.89
C THR A 36 -11.07 -9.23 13.42
N PRO A 37 -11.61 -8.09 12.93
CA PRO A 37 -11.34 -7.62 11.58
C PRO A 37 -9.84 -7.45 11.34
N ALA A 38 -9.36 -7.90 10.17
CA ALA A 38 -7.94 -7.77 9.81
C ALA A 38 -7.46 -6.31 9.87
N LYS A 39 -8.33 -5.35 9.54
CA LYS A 39 -7.98 -3.91 9.63
C LYS A 39 -7.59 -3.47 11.04
N GLU A 40 -8.17 -4.06 12.08
CA GLU A 40 -7.83 -3.76 13.48
C GLU A 40 -6.49 -4.39 13.86
N LEU A 41 -6.26 -5.63 13.42
CA LEU A 41 -4.99 -6.33 13.64
C LEU A 41 -3.81 -5.62 12.99
N PHE A 42 -3.93 -5.25 11.71
CA PHE A 42 -2.87 -4.55 10.98
C PHE A 42 -2.74 -3.09 11.43
N GLY A 43 -3.85 -2.41 11.71
CA GLY A 43 -3.85 -1.03 12.20
C GLY A 43 -3.24 -0.84 13.59
N ALA A 44 -3.17 -1.91 14.39
CA ALA A 44 -2.52 -1.89 15.71
C ALA A 44 -0.98 -1.98 15.65
N LYS A 45 -0.39 -2.27 14.48
CA LYS A 45 1.07 -2.43 14.34
C LYS A 45 1.73 -1.07 14.17
N ALA A 46 2.65 -0.73 15.08
CA ALA A 46 3.41 0.52 15.04
C ALA A 46 4.63 0.46 14.10
N LEU A 47 5.22 -0.73 13.94
CA LEU A 47 6.47 -0.95 13.21
C LEU A 47 6.33 -2.07 12.18
N PRO A 48 7.14 -2.05 11.11
CA PRO A 48 7.13 -3.09 10.09
C PRO A 48 7.64 -4.40 10.68
N THR A 49 7.56 -5.45 9.88
CA THR A 49 8.23 -6.71 10.20
C THR A 49 9.71 -6.59 9.87
N GLN A 50 10.58 -7.06 10.76
CA GLN A 50 12.02 -7.15 10.53
C GLN A 50 12.32 -8.35 9.63
N SER A 51 12.23 -8.13 8.32
CA SER A 51 12.46 -9.12 7.27
C SER A 51 12.91 -8.42 6.00
N GLU A 52 13.31 -9.20 4.98
CA GLU A 52 13.44 -8.65 3.63
C GLU A 52 12.10 -8.03 3.17
N PRO A 53 12.14 -6.90 2.44
CA PRO A 53 10.96 -6.28 1.88
C PRO A 53 10.28 -7.20 0.86
N SER A 54 8.98 -7.42 1.01
CA SER A 54 8.20 -8.21 0.06
C SER A 54 6.71 -7.91 0.16
N SER A 55 6.09 -7.72 -1.00
CA SER A 55 4.65 -7.52 -1.16
C SER A 55 3.94 -8.87 -1.37
N TYR A 56 2.89 -9.14 -0.61
CA TYR A 56 2.15 -10.41 -0.68
C TYR A 56 0.67 -10.19 -0.98
N GLY A 57 0.13 -10.93 -1.94
CA GLY A 57 -1.28 -10.88 -2.34
C GLY A 57 -1.57 -9.80 -3.37
N PHE A 58 -2.78 -9.26 -3.32
CA PHE A 58 -3.27 -8.23 -4.24
C PHE A 58 -3.35 -6.87 -3.52
N TYR A 59 -3.36 -5.77 -4.27
CA TYR A 59 -3.37 -4.40 -3.75
C TYR A 59 -4.42 -4.12 -2.66
N SER A 60 -5.58 -4.79 -2.73
CA SER A 60 -6.70 -4.70 -1.78
C SER A 60 -6.96 -5.99 -1.00
N LYS A 61 -6.01 -6.94 -1.01
CA LYS A 61 -6.12 -8.22 -0.33
C LYS A 61 -4.72 -8.81 -0.12
N GLY A 62 -3.98 -8.25 0.84
CA GLY A 62 -2.57 -8.60 1.02
C GLY A 62 -1.93 -7.99 2.26
N CYS A 63 -0.61 -8.07 2.32
CA CYS A 63 0.23 -7.49 3.38
C CYS A 63 1.62 -7.12 2.84
N LEU A 64 2.39 -6.40 3.65
CA LEU A 64 3.74 -5.94 3.35
C LEU A 64 4.71 -6.43 4.43
N ALA A 65 5.69 -7.23 4.05
CA ALA A 65 6.83 -7.59 4.90
C ALA A 65 7.98 -6.60 4.67
N GLY A 66 8.81 -6.34 5.68
CA GLY A 66 10.00 -5.50 5.53
C GLY A 66 9.73 -4.09 5.01
N GLY A 67 8.52 -3.55 5.22
CA GLY A 67 8.15 -2.23 4.72
C GLY A 67 9.08 -1.14 5.26
N ILE A 68 9.45 -0.19 4.41
CA ILE A 68 10.29 0.94 4.80
C ILE A 68 9.48 2.23 4.76
N ALA A 69 9.80 3.14 5.66
CA ALA A 69 9.13 4.42 5.75
C ALA A 69 9.86 5.50 4.94
N ILE A 70 9.14 6.28 4.14
CA ILE A 70 9.72 7.50 3.54
C ILE A 70 9.88 8.57 4.62
N PRO A 71 11.03 9.28 4.74
CA PRO A 71 11.19 10.35 5.72
C PRO A 71 10.01 11.32 5.73
N THR A 72 9.64 11.82 6.91
CA THR A 72 8.52 12.76 7.07
C THR A 72 8.69 14.02 6.23
N ASP A 73 9.95 14.36 5.97
CA ASP A 73 10.41 15.53 5.25
C ASP A 73 11.52 15.13 4.30
N GLY A 74 11.46 15.68 3.10
CA GLY A 74 12.59 15.71 2.18
C GLY A 74 12.68 17.06 1.48
N PRO A 75 13.71 17.25 0.63
CA PRO A 75 13.93 18.53 -0.06
C PRO A 75 12.71 18.99 -0.87
N THR A 76 11.96 18.03 -1.40
CA THR A 76 10.86 18.24 -2.36
C THR A 76 9.58 17.52 -1.95
N TRP A 77 9.44 17.08 -0.70
CA TRP A 77 8.21 16.47 -0.21
C TRP A 77 7.96 16.65 1.29
N GLN A 78 6.70 16.47 1.69
CA GLN A 78 6.27 16.43 3.08
C GLN A 78 5.16 15.37 3.25
N ALA A 79 5.32 14.45 4.19
CA ALA A 79 4.29 13.49 4.55
C ALA A 79 3.19 14.13 5.41
N MET A 80 1.93 13.83 5.09
CA MET A 80 0.73 14.38 5.72
C MET A 80 0.07 13.35 6.63
N ARG A 81 -0.74 13.81 7.59
CA ARG A 81 -1.50 12.92 8.50
C ARG A 81 -0.59 11.88 9.20
N LEU A 82 0.52 12.33 9.74
CA LEU A 82 1.55 11.50 10.39
C LEU A 82 0.96 10.62 11.50
N SER A 83 -0.06 11.13 12.20
CA SER A 83 -0.79 10.38 13.23
C SER A 83 -1.37 9.04 12.76
N ARG A 84 -1.63 8.90 11.45
CA ARG A 84 -2.18 7.66 10.88
C ARG A 84 -1.17 6.54 10.74
N ASN A 85 0.14 6.84 10.83
CA ASN A 85 1.23 5.90 10.64
C ASN A 85 1.20 5.17 9.28
N ARG A 86 1.03 5.92 8.18
CA ARG A 86 0.80 5.37 6.83
C ARG A 86 1.87 5.68 5.78
N ARG A 87 3.07 6.05 6.22
CA ARG A 87 4.19 6.44 5.35
C ARG A 87 5.09 5.26 4.93
N TRP A 88 4.58 4.03 5.01
CA TRP A 88 5.34 2.79 4.79
C TRP A 88 5.06 2.22 3.41
N GLY A 89 6.08 1.69 2.74
CA GLY A 89 5.92 1.07 1.43
C GLY A 89 7.02 0.07 1.12
N HIS A 90 6.87 -0.62 0.00
CA HIS A 90 7.96 -1.39 -0.60
C HIS A 90 9.08 -0.42 -1.03
N PRO A 91 10.37 -0.78 -0.94
CA PRO A 91 11.47 0.09 -1.36
C PRO A 91 11.30 0.67 -2.78
N ALA A 92 10.80 -0.13 -3.71
CA ALA A 92 10.47 0.31 -5.07
C ALA A 92 9.45 1.47 -5.11
N MET A 93 8.44 1.44 -4.23
CA MET A 93 7.44 2.52 -4.14
C MET A 93 8.05 3.77 -3.52
N ILE A 94 8.83 3.64 -2.44
CA ILE A 94 9.48 4.78 -1.79
C ILE A 94 10.48 5.46 -2.75
N ALA A 95 11.28 4.69 -3.48
CA ALA A 95 12.18 5.21 -4.49
C ALA A 95 11.44 5.94 -5.62
N LEU A 96 10.29 5.43 -6.05
CA LEU A 96 9.47 6.11 -7.06
C LEU A 96 8.91 7.45 -6.55
N ILE A 97 8.46 7.51 -5.30
CA ILE A 97 7.94 8.76 -4.70
C ILE A 97 9.05 9.80 -4.57
N GLU A 98 10.22 9.40 -4.08
CA GLU A 98 11.39 10.28 -3.98
C GLU A 98 11.74 10.85 -5.36
N ARG A 99 11.91 9.97 -6.36
CA ARG A 99 12.18 10.37 -7.75
C ARG A 99 11.11 11.28 -8.32
N LEU A 100 9.83 10.95 -8.14
CA LEU A 100 8.71 11.79 -8.57
C LEU A 100 8.79 13.18 -7.94
N SER A 101 9.18 13.27 -6.67
CA SER A 101 9.26 14.56 -5.98
C SER A 101 10.35 15.46 -6.57
N HIS A 102 11.51 14.90 -6.88
CA HIS A 102 12.63 15.62 -7.51
C HIS A 102 12.29 16.00 -8.95
N ASP A 103 11.84 15.04 -9.76
CA ASP A 103 11.46 15.30 -11.15
C ASP A 103 10.33 16.32 -11.27
N ALA A 104 9.38 16.31 -10.33
CA ALA A 104 8.29 17.27 -10.30
C ALA A 104 8.81 18.70 -10.04
N ALA A 105 9.75 18.86 -9.11
CA ALA A 105 10.37 20.15 -8.82
C ALA A 105 11.26 20.63 -9.97
N ASP A 106 12.16 19.77 -10.44
CA ASP A 106 13.24 20.14 -11.34
C ASP A 106 12.75 20.28 -12.79
N ASN A 107 11.85 19.42 -13.24
CA ASN A 107 11.49 19.32 -14.66
C ASN A 107 10.18 20.05 -15.03
N ILE A 108 9.25 20.20 -14.09
CA ILE A 108 7.93 20.81 -14.37
C ILE A 108 7.57 22.00 -13.46
N GLY A 109 8.48 22.35 -12.54
CA GLY A 109 8.35 23.48 -11.61
C GLY A 109 7.26 23.29 -10.55
N TRP A 110 6.90 22.04 -10.21
CA TRP A 110 5.95 21.76 -9.13
C TRP A 110 6.65 21.95 -7.79
N PRO A 111 6.11 22.71 -6.83
CA PRO A 111 6.87 23.18 -5.66
C PRO A 111 7.26 22.08 -4.65
N GLY A 112 6.81 20.85 -4.86
CA GLY A 112 7.05 19.68 -4.00
C GLY A 112 5.77 18.90 -3.75
N LEU A 113 5.91 17.67 -3.27
CA LEU A 113 4.79 16.76 -3.03
C LEU A 113 4.29 16.82 -1.59
N LEU A 114 2.97 16.89 -1.41
CA LEU A 114 2.34 16.54 -0.15
C LEU A 114 1.87 15.08 -0.24
N LEU A 115 2.51 14.20 0.54
CA LEU A 115 2.28 12.75 0.49
C LEU A 115 1.15 12.38 1.44
N GLY A 116 0.11 11.74 0.93
CA GLY A 116 -0.97 11.13 1.70
C GLY A 116 -0.58 9.74 2.20
N ASP A 117 -1.55 8.82 2.14
CA ASP A 117 -1.35 7.46 2.62
C ASP A 117 -0.53 6.63 1.60
N ILE A 118 0.43 5.84 2.07
CA ILE A 118 1.16 4.82 1.28
C ILE A 118 0.71 3.44 1.74
N SER A 119 1.01 3.08 2.98
CA SER A 119 0.58 1.83 3.61
C SER A 119 0.85 1.87 5.11
N GLN A 120 0.17 1.00 5.86
CA GLN A 120 0.51 0.72 7.26
C GLN A 120 1.86 -0.01 7.33
N PRO A 121 2.54 -0.09 8.50
CA PRO A 121 3.88 -0.66 8.59
C PRO A 121 4.00 -2.10 8.08
N ARG A 122 2.93 -2.88 8.21
CA ARG A 122 2.84 -4.28 7.76
C ARG A 122 1.85 -4.47 6.62
N GLY A 123 1.42 -3.38 5.99
CA GLY A 123 0.36 -3.41 5.00
C GLY A 123 -0.99 -3.78 5.59
N GLY A 124 -1.72 -4.64 4.89
CA GLY A 124 -3.03 -5.13 5.32
C GLY A 124 -4.16 -4.11 5.15
N PRO A 125 -5.42 -4.55 5.33
CA PRO A 125 -6.58 -3.66 5.30
C PRO A 125 -6.41 -2.49 6.27
N MET A 126 -6.77 -1.29 5.83
CA MET A 126 -6.62 -0.07 6.63
C MET A 126 -7.86 0.19 7.50
N LEU A 127 -7.65 0.83 8.65
CA LEU A 127 -8.75 1.25 9.55
C LEU A 127 -9.76 2.18 8.86
N SER A 128 -9.30 2.95 7.87
CA SER A 128 -10.06 3.97 7.14
C SER A 128 -9.36 4.33 5.83
N GLY A 129 -10.08 4.95 4.89
CA GLY A 129 -9.53 5.41 3.62
C GLY A 129 -9.76 4.41 2.49
N HIS A 130 -8.77 4.24 1.61
CA HIS A 130 -8.87 3.37 0.44
C HIS A 130 -8.92 1.89 0.81
N ALA A 131 -9.59 1.10 -0.03
CA ALA A 131 -9.64 -0.36 0.10
C ALA A 131 -8.31 -1.04 -0.28
N SER A 132 -7.46 -0.37 -1.07
CA SER A 132 -6.13 -0.83 -1.47
C SER A 132 -5.04 -0.42 -0.47
N HIS A 133 -3.82 -0.11 -0.91
CA HIS A 133 -2.67 0.24 -0.04
C HIS A 133 -2.23 -0.88 0.89
N GLN A 134 -2.64 -2.12 0.66
CA GLN A 134 -2.37 -3.21 1.61
C GLN A 134 -0.99 -3.84 1.42
N ILE A 135 -0.31 -3.59 0.30
CA ILE A 135 0.93 -4.29 -0.06
C ILE A 135 2.12 -3.34 -0.30
N GLY A 136 2.00 -2.07 0.07
CA GLY A 136 3.10 -1.10 -0.05
C GLY A 136 3.45 -0.64 -1.46
N LEU A 137 2.53 -0.79 -2.43
CA LEU A 137 2.72 -0.46 -3.85
C LEU A 137 1.75 0.61 -4.36
N ASP A 138 1.09 1.29 -3.42
CA ASP A 138 0.13 2.36 -3.68
C ASP A 138 0.56 3.62 -2.90
N ALA A 139 0.35 4.82 -3.43
CA ALA A 139 0.50 6.06 -2.69
C ALA A 139 -0.45 7.16 -3.16
N ASP A 140 -1.00 7.89 -2.21
CA ASP A 140 -1.78 9.09 -2.48
C ASP A 140 -0.87 10.32 -2.52
N ILE A 141 -0.97 11.11 -3.57
CA ILE A 141 -0.26 12.39 -3.72
C ILE A 141 -1.30 13.49 -3.84
N TRP A 142 -1.27 14.45 -2.92
CA TRP A 142 -2.22 15.56 -2.97
C TRP A 142 -1.97 16.42 -4.21
N LEU A 143 -3.05 16.92 -4.79
CA LEU A 143 -3.03 17.92 -5.86
C LEU A 143 -2.84 19.33 -5.30
N THR A 144 -2.80 19.48 -3.97
CA THR A 144 -2.45 20.74 -3.31
C THR A 144 -0.93 20.97 -3.41
N PRO A 145 -0.47 22.09 -3.97
CA PRO A 145 0.96 22.40 -4.04
C PRO A 145 1.59 22.50 -2.65
N MET A 146 2.78 21.94 -2.47
CA MET A 146 3.53 22.04 -1.21
C MET A 146 3.88 23.51 -0.90
N PRO A 147 3.67 23.99 0.33
CA PRO A 147 4.05 25.34 0.72
C PRO A 147 5.57 25.49 0.82
N LYS A 148 6.08 26.72 0.70
CA LYS A 148 7.52 27.06 0.79
C LYS A 148 8.13 26.89 2.19
N LYS A 149 7.34 26.44 3.16
CA LYS A 149 7.78 26.23 4.55
C LYS A 149 7.59 24.78 4.94
N THR A 150 8.41 24.31 5.88
CA THR A 150 8.16 23.04 6.53
C THR A 150 6.89 23.13 7.39
N LEU A 151 5.91 22.27 7.14
CA LEU A 151 4.68 22.18 7.92
C LEU A 151 4.99 21.55 9.28
N SER A 152 4.46 22.14 10.35
CA SER A 152 4.46 21.52 11.67
C SER A 152 3.59 20.25 11.69
N TYR A 153 3.78 19.42 12.71
CA TYR A 153 2.94 18.22 12.91
C TYR A 153 1.44 18.58 12.91
N GLN A 154 1.04 19.59 13.68
CA GLN A 154 -0.37 19.99 13.79
C GLN A 154 -0.95 20.49 12.45
N GLU A 155 -0.16 21.22 11.66
CA GLU A 155 -0.58 21.67 10.33
C GLU A 155 -0.80 20.48 9.38
N ARG A 156 0.07 19.46 9.44
CA ARG A 156 -0.09 18.22 8.65
C ARG A 156 -1.33 17.43 9.01
N GLU A 157 -1.85 17.57 10.23
CA GLU A 157 -3.08 16.92 10.67
C GLU A 157 -4.34 17.71 10.26
N THR A 158 -4.25 19.03 10.17
CA THR A 158 -5.42 19.92 10.09
C THR A 158 -5.63 20.60 8.74
N ILE A 159 -4.57 20.84 7.96
CA ILE A 159 -4.70 21.40 6.61
C ILE A 159 -5.57 20.47 5.77
N SER A 160 -6.55 21.05 5.08
CA SER A 160 -7.39 20.32 4.12
C SER A 160 -6.78 20.37 2.73
N ALA A 161 -6.85 19.26 2.01
CA ALA A 161 -6.48 19.24 0.60
C ALA A 161 -7.51 20.03 -0.23
N THR A 162 -7.02 20.76 -1.23
CA THR A 162 -7.84 21.50 -2.19
C THR A 162 -8.44 20.53 -3.20
N SER A 163 -9.78 20.46 -3.28
CA SER A 163 -10.47 19.73 -4.36
C SER A 163 -10.34 20.49 -5.67
N MET A 164 -10.15 19.75 -6.76
CA MET A 164 -10.08 20.26 -8.13
C MET A 164 -11.48 20.44 -8.76
N LEU A 165 -12.55 20.13 -8.04
CA LEU A 165 -13.92 20.24 -8.55
C LEU A 165 -14.62 21.51 -8.10
N ASP A 166 -15.44 22.05 -9.00
CA ASP A 166 -16.44 23.06 -8.67
C ASP A 166 -17.57 22.37 -7.90
N LYS A 167 -17.67 22.64 -6.59
CA LYS A 167 -18.66 22.02 -5.71
C LYS A 167 -20.11 22.34 -6.09
N SER A 168 -20.34 23.36 -6.91
CA SER A 168 -21.67 23.75 -7.37
C SER A 168 -22.13 23.00 -8.63
N LYS A 169 -21.23 22.24 -9.28
CA LYS A 169 -21.50 21.58 -10.56
C LYS A 169 -21.10 20.12 -10.55
N PHE A 170 -21.91 19.29 -11.21
CA PHE A 170 -21.62 17.87 -11.34
C PHE A 170 -20.35 17.64 -12.18
N LEU A 171 -19.40 16.87 -11.64
CA LEU A 171 -18.16 16.43 -12.30
C LEU A 171 -17.47 17.51 -13.15
N THR A 172 -17.37 18.72 -12.60
CA THR A 172 -16.79 19.86 -13.31
C THR A 172 -15.54 20.32 -12.58
N ILE A 173 -14.47 20.57 -13.34
CA ILE A 173 -13.23 21.14 -12.79
C ILE A 173 -13.46 22.59 -12.38
N ASP A 174 -12.98 22.96 -11.19
CA ASP A 174 -12.88 24.35 -10.76
C ASP A 174 -11.72 25.05 -11.49
N PRO A 175 -11.98 26.04 -12.36
CA PRO A 175 -10.92 26.76 -13.07
C PRO A 175 -10.04 27.61 -12.14
N ALA A 176 -10.48 27.93 -10.92
CA ALA A 176 -9.67 28.64 -9.94
C ALA A 176 -8.66 27.73 -9.22
N ALA A 177 -8.97 26.43 -9.09
CA ALA A 177 -8.09 25.45 -8.47
C ALA A 177 -7.14 24.78 -9.48
N TRP A 178 -7.67 24.38 -10.65
CA TRP A 178 -6.91 23.61 -11.62
C TRP A 178 -6.01 24.46 -12.50
N THR A 179 -4.75 24.03 -12.63
CA THR A 179 -3.76 24.65 -13.53
C THR A 179 -3.10 23.60 -14.43
N PRO A 180 -2.47 24.00 -15.56
CA PRO A 180 -1.70 23.08 -16.39
C PRO A 180 -0.57 22.34 -15.65
N ALA A 181 -0.09 22.86 -14.52
CA ALA A 181 0.92 22.19 -13.70
C ALA A 181 0.41 20.88 -13.07
N HIS A 182 -0.88 20.83 -12.69
CA HIS A 182 -1.51 19.61 -12.18
C HIS A 182 -1.54 18.51 -13.26
N ALA A 183 -1.83 18.90 -14.51
CA ALA A 183 -1.80 17.98 -15.64
C ALA A 183 -0.38 17.41 -15.85
N ARG A 184 0.65 18.28 -15.82
CA ARG A 184 2.05 17.85 -15.94
C ARG A 184 2.46 16.91 -14.82
N LEU A 185 2.06 17.17 -13.58
CA LEU A 185 2.37 16.29 -12.44
C LEU A 185 1.78 14.89 -12.62
N ILE A 186 0.50 14.79 -12.95
CA ILE A 186 -0.18 13.50 -13.15
C ILE A 186 0.45 12.74 -14.33
N MET A 187 0.74 13.43 -15.44
CA MET A 187 1.32 12.80 -16.63
C MET A 187 2.78 12.41 -16.43
N LEU A 188 3.55 13.18 -15.66
CA LEU A 188 4.90 12.81 -15.23
C LEU A 188 4.86 11.52 -14.40
N ALA A 189 3.99 11.44 -13.39
CA ALA A 189 3.83 10.22 -12.59
C ALA A 189 3.44 9.01 -13.46
N ALA A 190 2.49 9.19 -14.39
CA ALA A 190 2.06 8.13 -15.31
C ALA A 190 3.18 7.66 -16.26
N SER A 191 4.12 8.54 -16.60
CA SER A 191 5.19 8.24 -17.57
C SER A 191 6.17 7.17 -17.09
N TYR A 192 6.30 6.95 -15.77
CA TYR A 192 7.25 5.98 -15.25
C TYR A 192 6.90 4.54 -15.64
N PRO A 193 7.89 3.72 -16.05
CA PRO A 193 7.67 2.34 -16.48
C PRO A 193 7.25 1.39 -15.34
N GLU A 194 7.46 1.78 -14.08
CA GLU A 194 7.01 1.04 -12.90
C GLU A 194 5.54 1.32 -12.57
N VAL A 195 5.00 2.49 -12.98
CA VAL A 195 3.61 2.86 -12.73
C VAL A 195 2.69 2.14 -13.70
N GLU A 196 1.70 1.45 -13.15
CA GLU A 196 0.67 0.77 -13.93
C GLU A 196 -0.61 1.59 -14.04
N ARG A 197 -0.99 2.28 -12.96
CA ARG A 197 -2.22 3.07 -12.91
C ARG A 197 -2.03 4.33 -12.07
N ILE A 198 -2.65 5.40 -12.53
CA ILE A 198 -2.91 6.60 -11.75
C ILE A 198 -4.42 6.74 -11.61
N PHE A 199 -4.99 6.70 -10.41
CA PHE A 199 -6.42 6.91 -10.23
C PHE A 199 -6.73 8.36 -9.88
N VAL A 200 -7.72 8.92 -10.58
CA VAL A 200 -8.17 10.31 -10.44
C VAL A 200 -9.68 10.38 -10.55
N ASN A 201 -10.28 11.50 -10.14
CA ASN A 201 -11.68 11.79 -10.42
C ASN A 201 -11.99 11.78 -11.94
N PRO A 202 -13.20 11.37 -12.39
CA PRO A 202 -13.57 11.41 -13.80
C PRO A 202 -13.44 12.79 -14.44
N ALA A 203 -13.72 13.88 -13.72
CA ALA A 203 -13.57 15.24 -14.24
C ALA A 203 -12.11 15.61 -14.51
N ILE A 204 -11.18 15.14 -13.67
CA ILE A 204 -9.74 15.31 -13.87
C ILE A 204 -9.28 14.54 -15.11
N LYS A 205 -9.72 13.27 -15.24
CA LYS A 205 -9.43 12.46 -16.44
C LYS A 205 -9.97 13.13 -17.70
N LYS A 206 -11.21 13.64 -17.68
CA LYS A 206 -11.80 14.39 -18.79
C LYS A 206 -11.00 15.65 -19.12
N LYS A 207 -10.59 16.42 -18.11
CA LYS A 207 -9.76 17.61 -18.30
C LYS A 207 -8.42 17.30 -18.95
N LEU A 208 -7.77 16.20 -18.57
CA LEU A 208 -6.57 15.70 -19.25
C LEU A 208 -6.87 15.34 -20.70
N CYS A 209 -7.94 14.59 -20.97
CA CYS A 209 -8.34 14.22 -22.33
C CYS A 209 -8.52 15.45 -23.24
N ASP A 210 -9.23 16.46 -22.74
CA ASP A 210 -9.59 17.67 -23.49
C ASP A 210 -8.40 18.61 -23.72
N SER A 211 -7.52 18.75 -22.72
CA SER A 211 -6.51 19.83 -22.69
C SER A 211 -5.05 19.38 -22.77
N TRP A 212 -4.73 18.12 -22.53
CA TRP A 212 -3.34 17.63 -22.60
C TRP A 212 -2.86 17.56 -24.05
N LYS A 213 -1.76 18.28 -24.34
CA LYS A 213 -1.12 18.34 -25.67
C LYS A 213 0.25 17.65 -25.74
N GLY A 214 0.74 17.10 -24.62
CA GLY A 214 1.99 16.34 -24.59
C GLY A 214 1.81 14.89 -25.04
N ASP A 215 2.80 14.04 -24.76
CA ASP A 215 2.72 12.61 -25.05
C ASP A 215 1.52 11.96 -24.33
N ARG A 216 0.72 11.20 -25.08
CA ARG A 216 -0.49 10.51 -24.60
C ARG A 216 -0.27 9.02 -24.40
N SER A 217 0.91 8.49 -24.68
CA SER A 217 1.25 7.06 -24.53
C SER A 217 0.91 6.51 -23.13
N ALA A 218 1.13 7.32 -22.09
CA ALA A 218 0.84 6.99 -20.70
C ALA A 218 -0.58 7.40 -20.25
N LEU A 219 -1.35 8.14 -21.06
CA LEU A 219 -2.65 8.66 -20.64
C LEU A 219 -3.63 7.52 -20.34
N GLY A 220 -3.53 6.39 -21.04
CA GLY A 220 -4.32 5.18 -20.75
C GLY A 220 -4.18 4.65 -19.32
N LYS A 221 -3.02 4.88 -18.67
CA LYS A 221 -2.79 4.52 -17.26
C LYS A 221 -3.57 5.39 -16.29
N VAL A 222 -3.98 6.60 -16.69
CA VAL A 222 -4.81 7.48 -15.85
C VAL A 222 -6.26 6.97 -15.90
N ARG A 223 -6.75 6.44 -14.78
CA ARG A 223 -8.03 5.74 -14.65
C ARG A 223 -9.01 6.56 -13.81
N PRO A 224 -10.23 6.83 -14.31
CA PRO A 224 -11.26 7.47 -13.51
C PRO A 224 -11.76 6.54 -12.39
N ILE A 225 -11.97 7.10 -11.19
CA ILE A 225 -12.58 6.44 -10.04
C ILE A 225 -13.34 7.45 -9.17
N TYR A 226 -14.30 6.99 -8.37
CA TYR A 226 -15.00 7.83 -7.39
C TYR A 226 -14.05 8.55 -6.41
N GLY A 227 -14.41 9.76 -5.98
CA GLY A 227 -13.54 10.59 -5.14
C GLY A 227 -12.33 11.11 -5.92
N HIS A 228 -11.13 11.03 -5.34
CA HIS A 228 -9.85 11.35 -5.99
C HIS A 228 -9.84 12.71 -6.70
N ASP A 229 -10.50 13.69 -6.09
CA ASP A 229 -10.65 15.04 -6.60
C ASP A 229 -9.65 16.02 -5.98
N TYR A 230 -9.05 15.68 -4.84
CA TYR A 230 -8.01 16.47 -4.17
C TYR A 230 -6.63 15.79 -4.13
N HIS A 231 -6.56 14.53 -4.56
CA HIS A 231 -5.34 13.74 -4.67
C HIS A 231 -5.44 12.83 -5.89
N PHE A 232 -4.29 12.37 -6.38
CA PHE A 232 -4.21 11.22 -7.28
C PHE A 232 -3.56 10.05 -6.57
N HIS A 233 -4.01 8.85 -6.91
CA HIS A 233 -3.50 7.60 -6.36
C HIS A 233 -2.54 6.99 -7.38
N VAL A 234 -1.28 6.77 -7.00
CA VAL A 234 -0.27 6.07 -7.81
C VAL A 234 -0.26 4.59 -7.44
N ARG A 235 -0.24 3.71 -8.43
CA ARG A 235 -0.01 2.27 -8.25
C ARG A 235 1.14 1.80 -9.12
N ILE A 236 2.07 1.05 -8.54
CA ILE A 236 3.17 0.40 -9.25
C ILE A 236 2.93 -1.11 -9.42
N LYS A 237 3.59 -1.70 -10.42
CA LYS A 237 3.59 -3.14 -10.68
C LYS A 237 4.25 -3.93 -9.54
N CYS A 238 3.99 -5.23 -9.48
CA CYS A 238 4.70 -6.09 -8.54
C CYS A 238 6.23 -6.04 -8.79
N PRO A 239 7.02 -5.72 -7.75
CA PRO A 239 8.48 -5.79 -7.82
C PRO A 239 8.96 -7.24 -8.06
N GLY A 240 10.04 -7.42 -8.82
CA GLY A 240 10.52 -8.76 -9.22
C GLY A 240 11.03 -9.64 -8.07
N ASP A 241 11.36 -9.02 -6.93
CA ASP A 241 11.72 -9.63 -5.65
C ASP A 241 10.50 -10.07 -4.83
N SER A 242 9.30 -9.57 -5.12
CA SER A 242 8.06 -9.92 -4.42
C SER A 242 7.32 -11.10 -5.08
N LYS A 243 7.82 -12.33 -4.91
CA LYS A 243 7.25 -13.54 -5.57
C LYS A 243 5.79 -13.83 -5.20
N GLY A 244 5.35 -13.44 -4.01
CA GLY A 244 3.96 -13.60 -3.56
C GLY A 244 3.02 -12.46 -3.97
N CYS A 245 3.50 -11.48 -4.76
CA CYS A 245 2.70 -10.35 -5.23
C CYS A 245 1.92 -10.75 -6.48
N LYS A 246 0.64 -10.40 -6.51
CA LYS A 246 -0.26 -10.67 -7.63
C LYS A 246 -0.50 -9.42 -8.47
N ASP A 247 -0.07 -9.47 -9.72
CA ASP A 247 -0.32 -8.42 -10.69
C ASP A 247 -1.82 -8.22 -10.98
N GLN A 248 -2.14 -7.00 -11.42
CA GLN A 248 -3.45 -6.66 -11.97
C GLN A 248 -3.43 -6.80 -13.50
N ALA A 249 -4.61 -6.96 -14.11
CA ALA A 249 -4.73 -6.99 -15.56
C ALA A 249 -4.15 -5.70 -16.20
N ALA A 250 -3.63 -5.80 -17.42
CA ALA A 250 -3.15 -4.64 -18.17
C ALA A 250 -4.27 -3.61 -18.38
N VAL A 251 -3.90 -2.33 -18.50
CA VAL A 251 -4.86 -1.31 -18.93
C VAL A 251 -5.24 -1.55 -20.40
N PRO A 252 -6.51 -1.31 -20.79
CA PRO A 252 -6.90 -1.39 -22.19
C PRO A 252 -6.03 -0.48 -23.07
N ALA A 253 -5.83 -0.88 -24.33
CA ALA A 253 -5.10 -0.07 -25.29
C ALA A 253 -5.81 1.29 -25.54
N GLY A 254 -5.03 2.31 -25.87
CA GLY A 254 -5.51 3.67 -26.09
C GLY A 254 -5.37 4.57 -24.87
N ASP A 255 -5.85 5.80 -24.99
CA ASP A 255 -5.72 6.82 -23.94
C ASP A 255 -6.88 6.82 -22.93
N GLY A 256 -7.91 6.01 -23.16
CA GLY A 256 -9.09 5.91 -22.32
C GLY A 256 -9.94 7.19 -22.31
N CYS A 257 -9.90 7.97 -23.40
CA CYS A 257 -10.72 9.17 -23.62
C CYS A 257 -11.93 8.87 -24.54
N ASP A 258 -12.49 7.67 -24.41
CA ASP A 258 -13.55 7.12 -25.25
C ASP A 258 -14.87 6.91 -24.47
N LYS A 259 -15.72 6.01 -24.94
CA LYS A 259 -17.00 5.65 -24.29
C LYS A 259 -16.82 5.18 -22.85
N SER A 260 -15.67 4.59 -22.50
CA SER A 260 -15.36 4.17 -21.13
C SER A 260 -15.24 5.36 -20.17
N LEU A 261 -14.80 6.52 -20.64
CA LEU A 261 -14.81 7.77 -19.87
C LEU A 261 -16.19 8.42 -19.91
N ALA A 262 -16.85 8.44 -21.07
CA ALA A 262 -18.18 9.04 -21.22
C ALA A 262 -19.23 8.41 -20.29
N TRP A 263 -19.11 7.10 -20.00
CA TRP A 263 -19.96 6.39 -19.04
C TRP A 263 -19.98 7.06 -17.64
N TRP A 264 -18.87 7.63 -17.17
CA TRP A 264 -18.84 8.32 -15.87
C TRP A 264 -19.72 9.56 -15.79
N PHE A 265 -20.12 10.09 -16.94
CA PHE A 265 -20.97 11.29 -17.08
C PHE A 265 -22.44 10.94 -17.39
N THR A 266 -22.84 9.67 -17.28
CA THR A 266 -24.24 9.24 -17.25
C THR A 266 -24.74 9.11 -15.81
N ASP A 267 -26.04 8.90 -15.60
CA ASP A 267 -26.61 8.68 -14.26
C ASP A 267 -26.28 7.29 -13.67
N GLU A 268 -25.98 6.31 -14.52
CA GLU A 268 -25.77 4.90 -14.15
C GLU A 268 -24.73 4.70 -13.03
N PRO A 269 -23.49 5.23 -13.12
CA PRO A 269 -22.49 5.07 -12.05
C PRO A 269 -22.87 5.74 -10.73
N TRP A 270 -23.88 6.61 -10.72
CA TRP A 270 -24.30 7.39 -9.56
C TRP A 270 -25.66 6.95 -9.02
N ALA A 271 -26.32 6.00 -9.70
CA ALA A 271 -27.58 5.43 -9.27
C ALA A 271 -27.44 4.77 -7.89
N LYS A 272 -28.40 5.04 -7.01
CA LYS A 272 -28.49 4.37 -5.72
C LYS A 272 -28.86 2.89 -5.94
N PRO A 273 -28.30 1.96 -5.15
CA PRO A 273 -28.75 0.57 -5.19
C PRO A 273 -30.27 0.49 -5.00
N THR A 274 -30.97 -0.15 -5.94
CA THR A 274 -32.45 -0.21 -5.98
C THR A 274 -33.02 -1.32 -5.09
N GLU A 275 -32.22 -2.32 -4.73
CA GLU A 275 -32.67 -3.45 -3.91
C GLU A 275 -32.25 -3.28 -2.44
N LYS A 276 -33.24 -3.14 -1.56
CA LYS A 276 -33.02 -3.38 -0.13
C LYS A 276 -32.71 -4.88 0.04
N PRO A 277 -31.61 -5.27 0.70
CA PRO A 277 -31.34 -6.67 0.96
C PRO A 277 -32.55 -7.33 1.64
N VAL A 278 -33.04 -8.43 1.06
CA VAL A 278 -34.22 -9.17 1.56
C VAL A 278 -34.01 -9.70 3.00
N LYS A 279 -32.74 -9.77 3.45
CA LYS A 279 -32.36 -10.04 4.84
C LYS A 279 -31.17 -9.15 5.23
N PRO A 280 -31.07 -8.69 6.49
CA PRO A 280 -29.86 -8.05 6.99
C PRO A 280 -28.70 -9.05 6.91
N VAL A 281 -27.82 -8.86 5.93
CA VAL A 281 -26.56 -9.61 5.85
C VAL A 281 -25.67 -9.04 6.95
N LYS A 282 -25.25 -9.89 7.91
CA LYS A 282 -24.26 -9.46 8.91
C LYS A 282 -23.05 -8.89 8.16
N PRO A 283 -22.50 -7.73 8.56
CA PRO A 283 -21.30 -7.17 7.92
C PRO A 283 -20.18 -8.22 7.95
N LYS A 284 -19.81 -8.74 6.77
CA LYS A 284 -18.68 -9.66 6.65
C LYS A 284 -17.44 -8.82 6.46
N PHE A 285 -16.70 -8.61 7.55
CA PHE A 285 -15.41 -7.94 7.47
C PHE A 285 -14.34 -8.94 7.05
N THR A 286 -13.35 -8.46 6.30
CA THR A 286 -12.15 -9.25 5.98
C THR A 286 -11.44 -9.63 7.28
N THR A 287 -11.29 -10.93 7.51
CA THR A 287 -10.53 -11.50 8.62
C THR A 287 -9.12 -11.86 8.16
N LEU A 288 -8.24 -12.20 9.11
CA LEU A 288 -6.88 -12.66 8.76
C LEU A 288 -6.90 -13.93 7.90
N ALA A 289 -7.88 -14.81 8.12
CA ALA A 289 -8.07 -16.05 7.35
C ALA A 289 -8.48 -15.80 5.89
N ASP A 290 -9.03 -14.61 5.58
CA ASP A 290 -9.36 -14.24 4.21
C ASP A 290 -8.13 -13.76 3.43
N LEU A 291 -7.02 -13.41 4.09
CA LEU A 291 -5.78 -12.91 3.46
C LEU A 291 -4.83 -14.05 3.06
N PRO A 292 -3.79 -13.79 2.24
CA PRO A 292 -2.73 -14.77 2.00
C PRO A 292 -2.17 -15.32 3.31
N LYS A 293 -1.93 -16.63 3.39
CA LYS A 293 -1.46 -17.30 4.63
C LYS A 293 -0.21 -16.62 5.21
N THR A 294 0.68 -16.15 4.35
CA THR A 294 1.88 -15.37 4.69
C THR A 294 1.58 -14.16 5.56
N CYS A 295 0.41 -13.55 5.42
CA CYS A 295 0.05 -12.35 6.16
C CYS A 295 -0.11 -12.58 7.66
N ALA A 296 -0.41 -13.80 8.10
CA ALA A 296 -0.35 -14.14 9.52
C ALA A 296 1.10 -14.12 10.05
N LEU A 297 2.07 -14.59 9.25
CA LEU A 297 3.50 -14.53 9.60
C LEU A 297 4.01 -13.10 9.61
N VAL A 298 3.65 -12.30 8.61
CA VAL A 298 4.00 -10.88 8.55
C VAL A 298 3.43 -10.15 9.76
N LEU A 299 2.14 -10.33 10.06
CA LEU A 299 1.46 -9.68 11.19
C LEU A 299 2.12 -10.00 12.54
N ASN A 300 2.64 -11.22 12.72
CA ASN A 300 3.19 -11.69 13.99
C ASN A 300 4.72 -11.69 14.06
N GLY A 301 5.42 -11.41 12.97
CA GLY A 301 6.87 -11.41 12.93
C GLY A 301 7.53 -10.33 13.80
N PRO A 302 8.83 -10.47 14.09
CA PRO A 302 9.59 -9.50 14.89
C PRO A 302 9.56 -8.12 14.26
N ALA A 303 9.72 -7.07 15.07
CA ALA A 303 9.83 -5.68 14.61
C ALA A 303 11.27 -5.17 14.83
N PRO A 304 11.74 -4.20 14.04
CA PRO A 304 12.97 -3.48 14.36
C PRO A 304 12.85 -2.75 15.71
N ALA A 305 13.97 -2.33 16.28
CA ALA A 305 13.96 -1.67 17.59
C ALA A 305 13.33 -0.27 17.55
N SER A 306 13.29 0.37 16.38
CA SER A 306 12.69 1.69 16.21
C SER A 306 12.31 1.98 14.75
N GLU A 307 11.47 3.01 14.57
CA GLU A 307 11.08 3.54 13.26
C GLU A 307 12.28 4.05 12.45
N LEU A 308 13.29 4.60 13.13
CA LEU A 308 14.52 5.11 12.49
C LEU A 308 15.29 4.00 11.76
N GLN A 309 15.30 2.78 12.32
CA GLN A 309 15.93 1.60 11.73
C GLN A 309 15.21 1.06 10.49
N ALA A 310 14.01 1.54 10.21
CA ALA A 310 13.23 1.16 9.03
C ALA A 310 12.84 2.39 8.18
N THR A 311 13.47 3.54 8.41
CA THR A 311 13.28 4.74 7.60
C THR A 311 14.33 4.80 6.48
N TYR A 312 13.87 5.09 5.26
CA TYR A 312 14.71 5.20 4.07
C TYR A 312 15.77 6.30 4.23
N GLY A 313 16.97 6.09 3.68
CA GLY A 313 18.10 7.01 3.77
C GLY A 313 18.88 6.99 5.10
N THR A 314 18.23 6.72 6.24
CA THR A 314 18.91 6.56 7.54
C THR A 314 19.28 5.11 7.84
N ALA A 315 18.50 4.15 7.34
CA ALA A 315 18.71 2.72 7.56
C ALA A 315 18.76 1.89 6.26
N TYR A 316 18.25 2.39 5.14
CA TYR A 316 18.26 1.65 3.88
C TYR A 316 19.61 1.81 3.15
N ARG A 317 20.51 0.83 3.32
CA ARG A 317 21.45 0.45 2.27
C ARG A 317 20.78 -0.68 1.50
N ALA A 318 20.69 -0.58 0.17
CA ALA A 318 20.27 -1.71 -0.65
C ALA A 318 21.05 -2.95 -0.19
N VAL A 319 20.33 -3.99 0.26
CA VAL A 319 20.96 -5.09 0.97
C VAL A 319 21.85 -5.84 -0.01
N ALA A 320 23.17 -5.82 0.23
CA ALA A 320 24.04 -6.88 -0.28
C ALA A 320 23.58 -8.17 0.40
N ALA A 321 23.21 -9.18 -0.39
CA ALA A 321 22.58 -10.43 0.05
C ALA A 321 22.99 -10.85 1.47
N VAL A 322 22.04 -10.81 2.41
CA VAL A 322 22.24 -11.33 3.77
C VAL A 322 22.51 -12.84 3.65
N PRO A 323 23.49 -13.41 4.38
CA PRO A 323 23.66 -14.85 4.43
C PRO A 323 22.36 -15.49 4.94
N ALA A 324 21.98 -16.62 4.32
CA ALA A 324 20.68 -17.31 4.40
C ALA A 324 20.25 -17.85 5.79
N ALA A 325 20.64 -17.22 6.90
CA ALA A 325 20.31 -17.62 8.26
C ALA A 325 19.10 -16.88 8.87
N ALA A 326 18.56 -15.85 8.20
CA ALA A 326 17.20 -15.39 8.47
C ALA A 326 16.26 -16.26 7.65
N THR A 327 15.44 -17.08 8.31
CA THR A 327 14.45 -17.95 7.65
C THR A 327 13.57 -17.10 6.75
N SER A 328 13.84 -17.16 5.45
CA SER A 328 13.03 -16.53 4.43
C SER A 328 11.61 -17.05 4.60
N ILE A 329 10.64 -16.13 4.62
CA ILE A 329 9.23 -16.48 4.75
C ILE A 329 8.85 -17.42 3.59
N GLU A 330 9.52 -17.30 2.44
CA GLU A 330 9.43 -18.24 1.31
C GLU A 330 9.78 -19.70 1.67
N ALA A 331 10.76 -19.94 2.56
CA ALA A 331 11.10 -21.30 3.01
C ALA A 331 9.99 -21.96 3.84
N ALA A 332 9.06 -21.17 4.40
CA ALA A 332 7.92 -21.67 5.15
C ALA A 332 6.67 -21.93 4.29
N ILE A 333 6.62 -21.47 3.02
CA ILE A 333 5.38 -21.43 2.20
C ILE A 333 5.39 -22.46 1.05
N GLY A 334 6.31 -23.44 1.06
CA GLY A 334 6.31 -24.50 0.05
C GLY A 334 4.94 -25.19 -0.09
N ALA A 335 4.27 -24.93 -1.23
CA ALA A 335 2.98 -25.47 -1.70
C ALA A 335 1.70 -24.69 -1.31
N ALA A 336 1.30 -23.77 -2.19
CA ALA A 336 -0.12 -23.49 -2.44
C ALA A 336 -0.30 -23.15 -3.93
N GLU A 337 -1.01 -24.03 -4.65
CA GLU A 337 -1.34 -23.86 -6.07
C GLU A 337 -2.18 -22.60 -6.32
N GLU A 338 -1.85 -21.89 -7.40
CA GLU A 338 -2.53 -20.69 -7.87
C GLU A 338 -3.72 -21.07 -8.77
N ALA A 339 -4.93 -20.67 -8.36
CA ALA A 339 -6.05 -20.60 -9.28
C ALA A 339 -6.07 -19.22 -9.99
N PRO A 340 -6.15 -19.18 -11.33
CA PRO A 340 -6.23 -17.91 -12.05
C PRO A 340 -7.60 -17.25 -11.80
N LEU A 341 -7.59 -16.02 -11.27
CA LEU A 341 -8.78 -15.17 -11.28
C LEU A 341 -8.87 -14.49 -12.65
N ALA A 342 -9.48 -15.19 -13.60
CA ALA A 342 -9.98 -14.57 -14.83
C ALA A 342 -11.32 -13.92 -14.51
N ASN A 343 -11.36 -12.58 -14.51
CA ASN A 343 -12.52 -11.73 -14.81
C ASN A 343 -12.11 -10.27 -14.59
N ILE A 344 -12.07 -9.48 -15.66
CA ILE A 344 -11.89 -8.03 -15.59
C ILE A 344 -13.23 -7.46 -15.10
N PRO A 345 -13.33 -6.88 -13.89
CA PRO A 345 -14.58 -6.29 -13.45
C PRO A 345 -14.76 -4.94 -14.14
N VAL A 346 -15.94 -4.73 -14.72
CA VAL A 346 -16.51 -3.39 -14.91
C VAL A 346 -16.57 -2.72 -13.52
N PRO A 347 -16.25 -1.42 -13.37
CA PRO A 347 -16.40 -0.74 -12.09
C PRO A 347 -17.79 -0.97 -11.50
N LEU A 348 -17.85 -1.51 -10.29
CA LEU A 348 -19.12 -1.71 -9.59
C LEU A 348 -19.76 -0.35 -9.26
N PRO A 349 -21.10 -0.26 -9.19
CA PRO A 349 -21.80 0.93 -8.71
C PRO A 349 -21.20 1.42 -7.40
N ARG A 350 -21.24 2.74 -7.17
CA ARG A 350 -20.68 3.39 -5.97
C ARG A 350 -21.08 2.59 -4.72
N PRO A 351 -20.10 2.03 -3.97
CA PRO A 351 -20.41 1.37 -2.72
C PRO A 351 -21.14 2.33 -1.78
N ALA A 352 -22.16 1.85 -1.07
CA ALA A 352 -22.71 2.58 0.05
C ALA A 352 -21.56 2.90 1.02
N LEU A 353 -21.46 4.15 1.47
CA LEU A 353 -20.56 4.51 2.57
C LEU A 353 -20.98 3.63 3.76
N GLN A 354 -20.15 2.64 4.11
CA GLN A 354 -20.29 1.86 5.34
C GLN A 354 -19.61 2.60 6.48
#